data_AF-V4NML4-F1
#
_entry.id   AF-V4NML4-F1
#
_cell.length_a   1.000
_cell.length_b   1.000
_cell.length_c   1.000
_cell.angle_alpha   90.00
_cell.angle_beta   90.00
_cell.angle_gamma   90.00
#
_symmetry.space_group_name_H-M   'P 1'
#
loop_
_entity.id
_entity.type
_entity.pdbx_description
1 polymer ?
#
loop_
_entity_poly.entity_id
_entity_poly.type
_entity_poly.pdbx_seq_one_letter_code
_entity_poly.pdbx_strand_id
1 'polypeptide(L)'
;MASLCKSSDNLSVAEVAALLAPLPSLQVQEYFKELITSRGCSGIEVKHNGSIGKGVYANAEFQEDELILKDQILVGIQHSSNKVDCLVCGFCFRFIGSIEKQIGRKVYFKNMGLSGCCDGDSSESEEDECVKYNVNEEQCGASSSNHNSLPQEVVSSLMNGEISLPHTDKFPLPSPLSCPGGCQEAFYCSESCAKADWESSHSLLCTGERSESISREALGEFVKHANETNDIFLLAAKAIAFTILRYRKLKAEHVNKQAKQSMSKQSLLLEAWKPVSIGYKRRWWDCIALPDDVDPSDEGAFRMQIKDLACTSLELLKTAIFDKECEALFSLEIYGNIIGMFELNNLDLVVASPVEDYFLYIDDLPDAEKEEAEEITRPFLDALGDEYSDCCQGTAFFPLQSCLNHSCCPNAKAFKREEDRDGQAVIIALRRISKNEEVTISYIDEELPYKERQALLADYGFSCSCPKCLQDSSVLV
;
A
#
# COMPACT_ATOMS: atom_id res chain seq x y z
N MET A 1 -10.11 -14.16 -29.67
CA MET A 1 -8.72 -13.97 -30.14
C MET A 1 -7.80 -14.76 -29.22
N ALA A 2 -7.77 -16.07 -29.36
CA ALA A 2 -6.95 -16.94 -28.52
C ALA A 2 -5.62 -17.21 -29.24
N SER A 3 -4.57 -16.52 -28.80
CA SER A 3 -3.15 -16.84 -29.02
C SER A 3 -2.39 -15.53 -28.82
N LEU A 4 -1.54 -15.44 -27.79
CA LEU A 4 -0.23 -14.76 -27.78
C LEU A 4 0.35 -14.74 -26.35
N CYS A 5 0.64 -15.92 -25.81
CA CYS A 5 1.65 -16.07 -24.77
C CYS A 5 2.51 -17.28 -25.17
N LYS A 6 3.22 -17.16 -26.30
CA LYS A 6 4.14 -18.20 -26.76
C LYS A 6 5.39 -18.15 -25.88
N SER A 7 5.70 -19.30 -25.28
CA SER A 7 6.89 -19.59 -24.49
C SER A 7 8.16 -19.00 -25.12
N SER A 8 8.84 -18.17 -24.34
CA SER A 8 10.18 -17.66 -24.57
C SER A 8 11.24 -18.79 -24.52
N ASP A 9 12.42 -18.51 -25.07
CA ASP A 9 13.59 -19.40 -25.15
C ASP A 9 13.85 -20.21 -23.86
N ASN A 10 14.35 -21.45 -23.99
CA ASN A 10 14.69 -22.33 -22.86
C ASN A 10 15.57 -21.66 -21.76
N LEU A 11 16.35 -20.64 -22.12
CA LEU A 11 17.19 -19.86 -21.19
C LEU A 11 16.33 -19.03 -20.21
N SER A 12 15.24 -18.44 -20.71
CA SER A 12 14.32 -17.60 -19.92
C SER A 12 13.54 -18.42 -18.88
N VAL A 13 13.20 -19.68 -19.21
CA VAL A 13 12.46 -20.58 -18.29
C VAL A 13 13.29 -20.91 -17.05
N ALA A 14 14.59 -21.17 -17.22
CA ALA A 14 15.48 -21.45 -16.09
C ALA A 14 15.73 -20.22 -15.20
N GLU A 15 15.85 -19.02 -15.78
CA GLU A 15 15.98 -17.76 -15.02
C GLU A 15 14.68 -17.47 -14.22
N VAL A 16 13.50 -17.66 -14.83
CA VAL A 16 12.21 -17.53 -14.14
C VAL A 16 12.10 -18.51 -12.96
N ALA A 17 12.46 -19.79 -13.18
CA ALA A 17 12.46 -20.78 -12.11
C ALA A 17 13.41 -20.42 -10.96
N ALA A 18 14.58 -19.85 -11.27
CA ALA A 18 15.53 -19.41 -10.25
C ALA A 18 15.02 -18.21 -9.43
N LEU A 19 14.31 -17.26 -10.05
CA LEU A 19 13.72 -16.11 -9.36
C LEU A 19 12.56 -16.51 -8.43
N LEU A 20 11.80 -17.55 -8.80
CA LEU A 20 10.69 -18.06 -7.99
C LEU A 20 11.13 -19.08 -6.94
N ALA A 21 12.36 -19.60 -7.02
CA ALA A 21 12.86 -20.54 -6.03
C ALA A 21 12.95 -19.89 -4.64
N PRO A 22 12.54 -20.59 -3.58
CA PRO A 22 12.64 -20.07 -2.22
C PRO A 22 14.12 -19.89 -1.85
N LEU A 23 14.43 -18.78 -1.18
CA LEU A 23 15.76 -18.55 -0.64
C LEU A 23 16.10 -19.58 0.46
N PRO A 24 17.36 -20.05 0.54
CA PRO A 24 17.80 -20.87 1.65
C PRO A 24 17.59 -20.17 2.99
N SER A 25 17.20 -20.91 4.04
CA SER A 25 16.86 -20.34 5.35
C SER A 25 17.95 -19.44 5.95
N LEU A 26 19.22 -19.75 5.73
CA LEU A 26 20.34 -18.93 6.18
C LEU A 26 20.36 -17.55 5.49
N GLN A 27 20.13 -17.50 4.17
CA GLN A 27 20.09 -16.24 3.42
C GLN A 27 18.88 -15.38 3.81
N VAL A 28 17.75 -16.03 4.14
CA VAL A 28 16.56 -15.33 4.67
C VAL A 28 16.88 -14.70 6.02
N GLN A 29 17.52 -15.44 6.93
CA GLN A 29 17.94 -14.91 8.23
C GLN A 29 18.94 -13.75 8.10
N GLU A 30 19.94 -13.88 7.23
CA GLU A 30 20.90 -12.81 6.95
C GLU A 30 20.21 -11.56 6.40
N TYR A 31 19.30 -11.73 5.43
CA TYR A 31 18.53 -10.62 4.85
C TYR A 31 17.78 -9.84 5.93
N PHE A 32 17.00 -10.50 6.78
CA PHE A 32 16.22 -9.80 7.79
C PHE A 32 17.09 -9.18 8.88
N LYS A 33 18.21 -9.81 9.25
CA LYS A 33 19.17 -9.22 10.18
C LYS A 33 19.76 -7.92 9.63
N GLU A 34 20.17 -7.91 8.36
CA GLU A 34 20.65 -6.71 7.68
C GLU A 34 19.54 -5.64 7.57
N LEU A 35 18.31 -6.06 7.25
CA LEU A 35 17.18 -5.16 7.12
C LEU A 35 16.84 -4.47 8.44
N ILE A 36 16.69 -5.25 9.52
CA ILE A 36 16.43 -4.73 10.88
C ILE A 36 17.52 -3.75 11.29
N THR A 37 18.79 -4.11 11.06
CA THR A 37 19.93 -3.25 11.41
C THR A 37 19.94 -1.95 10.60
N SER A 38 19.73 -2.03 9.28
CA SER A 38 19.75 -0.85 8.39
C SER A 38 18.58 0.10 8.60
N ARG A 39 17.43 -0.41 9.06
CA ARG A 39 16.24 0.38 9.40
C ARG A 39 16.24 0.90 10.83
N GLY A 40 17.23 0.52 11.65
CA GLY A 40 17.29 0.91 13.06
C GLY A 40 16.18 0.30 13.90
N CYS A 41 15.55 -0.78 13.43
CA CYS A 41 14.57 -1.54 14.21
C CYS A 41 15.30 -2.28 15.33
N SER A 42 14.73 -2.28 16.54
CA SER A 42 15.31 -2.97 17.70
C SER A 42 14.23 -3.77 18.42
N GLY A 43 14.64 -4.70 19.30
CA GLY A 43 13.68 -5.48 20.09
C GLY A 43 12.95 -6.59 19.34
N ILE A 44 13.21 -6.80 18.04
CA ILE A 44 12.63 -7.90 17.25
C ILE A 44 13.69 -8.70 16.49
N GLU A 45 13.32 -9.91 16.07
CA GLU A 45 14.07 -10.77 15.14
C GLU A 45 13.11 -11.58 14.26
N VAL A 46 13.50 -11.87 13.01
CA VAL A 46 12.72 -12.76 12.13
C VAL A 46 13.33 -14.15 12.18
N LYS A 47 12.51 -15.15 12.49
CA LYS A 47 12.88 -16.57 12.49
C LYS A 47 12.07 -17.34 11.47
N HIS A 48 12.58 -18.51 11.09
CA HIS A 48 11.84 -19.46 10.27
C HIS A 48 11.48 -20.68 11.11
N ASN A 49 10.19 -20.97 11.21
CA ASN A 49 9.62 -22.16 11.83
C ASN A 49 9.17 -23.14 10.73
N GLY A 50 9.49 -24.43 10.89
CA GLY A 50 9.18 -25.45 9.89
C GLY A 50 7.67 -25.68 9.64
N SER A 51 6.80 -25.27 10.57
CA SER A 51 5.35 -25.48 10.46
C SER A 51 4.57 -24.27 9.95
N ILE A 52 5.00 -23.05 10.30
CA ILE A 52 4.26 -21.80 10.03
C ILE A 52 5.05 -20.82 9.14
N GLY A 53 6.22 -21.20 8.65
CA GLY A 53 7.04 -20.34 7.79
C GLY A 53 7.82 -19.29 8.58
N LYS A 54 7.83 -18.04 8.11
CA LYS A 54 8.54 -16.95 8.79
C LYS A 54 7.68 -16.44 9.96
N GLY A 55 8.32 -15.95 11.01
CA GLY A 55 7.65 -15.30 12.15
C GLY A 55 8.52 -14.19 12.73
N VAL A 56 7.91 -13.11 13.22
CA VAL A 56 8.58 -12.07 14.00
C VAL A 56 8.53 -12.44 15.48
N TYR A 57 9.67 -12.41 16.15
CA TYR A 57 9.78 -12.72 17.57
C TYR A 57 10.37 -11.53 18.32
N ALA A 58 9.87 -11.28 19.53
CA ALA A 58 10.43 -10.29 20.41
C ALA A 58 11.83 -10.72 20.88
N ASN A 59 12.84 -9.85 20.72
CA ASN A 59 14.18 -10.00 21.29
C ASN A 59 14.38 -9.11 22.54
N ALA A 60 13.38 -8.30 22.87
CA ALA A 60 13.23 -7.54 24.11
C ALA A 60 11.85 -7.80 24.73
N GLU A 61 11.55 -7.17 25.86
CA GLU A 61 10.20 -7.12 26.42
C GLU A 61 9.51 -5.85 25.93
N PHE A 62 8.22 -5.94 25.60
CA PHE A 62 7.37 -4.80 25.27
C PHE A 62 6.23 -4.68 26.28
N GLN A 63 5.86 -3.47 26.66
CA GLN A 63 4.62 -3.19 27.40
C GLN A 63 3.46 -2.92 26.43
N GLU A 64 2.23 -2.91 26.96
CA GLU A 64 1.04 -2.45 26.23
C GLU A 64 1.25 -1.04 25.67
N ASP A 65 0.73 -0.79 24.47
CA ASP A 65 0.86 0.42 23.65
C ASP A 65 2.29 0.78 23.21
N GLU A 66 3.29 -0.04 23.54
CA GLU A 66 4.67 0.20 23.11
C GLU A 66 4.84 -0.08 21.61
N LEU A 67 5.60 0.78 20.94
CA LEU A 67 5.98 0.60 19.54
C LEU A 67 6.90 -0.62 19.38
N ILE A 68 6.43 -1.64 18.67
CA ILE A 68 7.20 -2.84 18.34
C ILE A 68 8.00 -2.61 17.06
N LEU A 69 7.32 -2.11 16.03
CA LEU A 69 7.88 -2.02 14.68
C LEU A 69 7.29 -0.82 13.94
N LYS A 70 8.17 -0.01 13.36
CA LYS A 70 7.81 0.93 12.30
C LYS A 70 8.46 0.47 11.00
N ASP A 71 7.69 -0.17 10.13
CA ASP A 71 8.21 -0.83 8.94
C ASP A 71 8.13 0.06 7.70
N GLN A 72 9.26 0.20 7.01
CA GLN A 72 9.34 1.03 5.81
C GLN A 72 8.78 0.29 4.60
N ILE A 73 8.01 1.01 3.79
CA ILE A 73 7.48 0.55 2.51
C ILE A 73 8.64 0.12 1.61
N LEU A 74 8.55 -1.08 1.04
CA LEU A 74 9.43 -1.50 -0.05
C LEU A 74 8.88 -1.01 -1.39
N VAL A 75 7.59 -1.25 -1.62
CA VAL A 75 6.84 -0.84 -2.81
C VAL A 75 5.43 -0.46 -2.35
N GLY A 76 4.94 0.69 -2.77
CA GLY A 76 3.60 1.16 -2.42
C GLY A 76 3.05 2.17 -3.42
N ILE A 77 1.73 2.27 -3.49
CA ILE A 77 0.98 3.28 -4.25
C ILE A 77 -0.18 3.82 -3.41
N GLN A 78 -0.58 5.05 -3.69
CA GLN A 78 -1.88 5.59 -3.32
C GLN A 78 -2.88 5.10 -4.38
N HIS A 79 -4.08 4.68 -3.96
CA HIS A 79 -5.13 4.29 -4.90
C HIS A 79 -5.47 5.45 -5.83
N SER A 80 -5.74 5.15 -7.10
CA SER A 80 -5.96 6.17 -8.12
C SER A 80 -7.24 6.95 -7.87
N SER A 81 -8.27 6.33 -7.31
CA SER A 81 -9.49 7.00 -6.84
C SER A 81 -9.18 8.01 -5.71
N ASN A 82 -8.39 7.63 -4.71
CA ASN A 82 -8.06 8.46 -3.55
C ASN A 82 -7.20 9.70 -3.87
N LYS A 83 -6.55 9.77 -5.04
CA LYS A 83 -5.70 10.93 -5.44
C LYS A 83 -6.47 12.24 -5.62
N VAL A 84 -7.78 12.15 -5.87
CA VAL A 84 -8.63 13.35 -5.98
C VAL A 84 -8.88 13.96 -4.60
N ASP A 85 -9.00 13.12 -3.57
CA ASP A 85 -9.29 13.53 -2.20
C ASP A 85 -8.03 13.92 -1.42
N CYS A 86 -6.93 13.19 -1.64
CA CYS A 86 -5.72 13.33 -0.84
C CYS A 86 -4.52 13.72 -1.69
N LEU A 87 -3.97 14.92 -1.48
CA LEU A 87 -2.68 15.31 -2.06
C LEU A 87 -1.54 14.92 -1.10
N VAL A 88 -0.84 13.85 -1.45
CA VAL A 88 0.26 13.30 -0.64
C VAL A 88 1.56 13.18 -1.43
N CYS A 89 2.65 12.94 -0.71
CA CYS A 89 3.94 12.60 -1.31
C CYS A 89 3.88 11.23 -2.00
N GLY A 90 4.28 11.14 -3.27
CA GLY A 90 4.29 9.88 -4.04
C GLY A 90 5.30 8.81 -3.57
N PHE A 91 6.12 9.12 -2.57
CA PHE A 91 7.09 8.18 -1.99
C PHE A 91 6.73 7.75 -0.56
N CYS A 92 6.51 8.72 0.35
CA CYS A 92 6.25 8.44 1.76
C CYS A 92 4.78 8.62 2.17
N PHE A 93 3.90 9.07 1.26
CA PHE A 93 2.45 9.20 1.47
C PHE A 93 2.03 10.21 2.55
N ARG A 94 2.97 10.97 3.09
CA ARG A 94 2.66 12.13 3.93
C ARG A 94 1.92 13.20 3.13
N PHE A 95 0.87 13.80 3.73
CA PHE A 95 0.19 14.97 3.17
C PHE A 95 1.14 16.15 2.93
N ILE A 96 0.93 16.86 1.82
CA ILE A 96 1.75 18.00 1.37
C ILE A 96 0.86 19.19 0.97
N GLY A 97 1.43 20.39 0.85
CA GLY A 97 0.65 21.61 0.54
C GLY A 97 0.28 22.40 1.78
N SER A 98 -1.01 22.68 1.97
CA SER A 98 -1.58 23.33 3.14
C SER A 98 -2.99 22.78 3.37
N ILE A 99 -3.58 23.06 4.54
CA ILE A 99 -4.98 22.69 4.83
C ILE A 99 -5.92 23.26 3.76
N GLU A 100 -5.75 24.53 3.40
CA GLU A 100 -6.54 25.21 2.38
C GLU A 100 -6.41 24.51 1.02
N LYS A 101 -5.20 24.07 0.66
CA LYS A 101 -4.98 23.36 -0.60
C LYS A 101 -5.64 21.97 -0.62
N GLN A 102 -5.66 21.26 0.51
CA GLN A 102 -6.38 19.96 0.61
C GLN A 102 -7.88 20.18 0.44
N ILE A 103 -8.46 21.11 1.21
CA ILE A 103 -9.88 21.47 1.14
C ILE A 103 -10.25 21.93 -0.29
N GLY A 104 -9.50 22.86 -0.85
CA GLY A 104 -9.76 23.42 -2.17
C GLY A 104 -9.71 22.38 -3.28
N ARG A 105 -8.74 21.46 -3.24
CA ARG A 105 -8.66 20.35 -4.20
C ARG A 105 -9.84 19.42 -4.11
N LYS A 106 -10.21 19.01 -2.89
CA LYS A 106 -11.32 18.10 -2.66
C LYS A 106 -12.64 18.68 -3.16
N VAL A 107 -12.95 19.92 -2.76
CA VAL A 107 -14.16 20.62 -3.22
C VAL A 107 -14.14 20.82 -4.74
N TYR A 108 -12.99 21.12 -5.34
CA TYR A 108 -12.87 21.26 -6.80
C TYR A 108 -13.26 19.98 -7.55
N PHE A 109 -12.74 18.82 -7.13
CA PHE A 109 -13.07 17.55 -7.78
C PHE A 109 -14.50 17.10 -7.50
N LYS A 110 -15.00 17.30 -6.27
CA LYS A 110 -16.40 17.06 -5.91
C LYS A 110 -17.36 17.85 -6.80
N ASN A 111 -17.08 19.14 -7.05
CA ASN A 111 -17.84 19.97 -7.97
C ASN A 111 -17.83 19.49 -9.43
N MET A 112 -16.82 18.70 -9.82
CA MET A 112 -16.74 18.05 -11.14
C MET A 112 -17.45 16.69 -11.19
N GLY A 113 -18.07 16.24 -10.08
CA GLY A 113 -18.64 14.91 -9.97
C GLY A 113 -17.58 13.81 -9.82
N LEU A 114 -16.36 14.17 -9.43
CA LEU A 114 -15.26 13.26 -9.14
C LEU A 114 -15.09 13.23 -7.61
N SER A 115 -15.67 12.22 -6.97
CA SER A 115 -15.33 11.84 -5.60
C SER A 115 -14.61 10.50 -5.65
N GLY A 116 -13.62 10.26 -4.80
CA GLY A 116 -13.09 8.92 -4.62
C GLY A 116 -14.17 8.07 -3.98
N CYS A 117 -15.00 7.39 -4.79
CA CYS A 117 -16.00 6.48 -4.26
C CYS A 117 -15.31 5.45 -3.35
N CYS A 118 -15.60 5.53 -2.06
CA CYS A 118 -15.47 4.44 -1.11
C CYS A 118 -16.64 3.47 -1.29
N ASP A 119 -16.76 2.90 -2.48
CA ASP A 119 -17.47 1.61 -2.65
C ASP A 119 -16.41 0.52 -2.43
N GLY A 120 -15.97 0.38 -1.18
CA GLY A 120 -15.31 -0.84 -0.74
C GLY A 120 -16.40 -1.80 -0.30
N ASP A 121 -16.42 -2.99 -0.90
CA ASP A 121 -17.14 -4.17 -0.41
C ASP A 121 -16.98 -4.25 1.11
N SER A 122 -18.01 -3.79 1.80
CA SER A 122 -18.16 -3.99 3.23
C SER A 122 -18.63 -5.44 3.39
N SER A 123 -17.69 -6.37 3.47
CA SER A 123 -17.87 -7.38 4.52
C SER A 123 -17.92 -6.57 5.82
N GLU A 124 -19.12 -6.47 6.37
CA GLU A 124 -19.46 -5.73 7.58
C GLU A 124 -18.41 -6.01 8.66
N SER A 125 -17.50 -5.06 8.83
CA SER A 125 -16.69 -4.87 10.02
C SER A 125 -16.94 -3.42 10.43
N GLU A 126 -18.12 -3.23 11.03
CA GLU A 126 -18.27 -2.11 11.95
C GLU A 126 -17.23 -2.30 13.06
N GLU A 127 -16.58 -1.20 13.45
CA GLU A 127 -15.58 -1.08 14.51
C GLU A 127 -14.09 -1.27 14.12
N ASP A 128 -13.59 -0.41 13.24
CA ASP A 128 -12.26 0.18 13.46
C ASP A 128 -12.45 1.55 14.14
N GLU A 129 -11.98 1.69 15.38
CA GLU A 129 -12.05 2.90 16.20
C GLU A 129 -11.29 4.08 15.54
N CYS A 130 -11.93 4.74 14.58
CA CYS A 130 -12.00 6.19 14.59
C CYS A 130 -13.20 6.55 15.47
N VAL A 131 -12.96 7.29 16.56
CA VAL A 131 -13.96 7.71 17.53
C VAL A 131 -15.08 8.51 16.84
N LYS A 132 -16.15 7.82 16.43
CA LYS A 132 -17.38 8.46 15.93
C LYS A 132 -18.38 8.60 17.09
N TYR A 133 -18.69 9.84 17.46
CA TYR A 133 -19.76 10.14 18.41
C TYR A 133 -21.14 9.82 17.81
N ASN A 134 -21.96 9.10 18.58
CA ASN A 134 -23.34 8.72 18.31
C ASN A 134 -24.22 9.86 17.77
N VAL A 135 -24.85 9.66 16.61
CA VAL A 135 -26.18 10.22 16.29
C VAL A 135 -27.00 9.16 15.54
N ASN A 136 -28.22 8.92 16.03
CA ASN A 136 -29.15 7.85 15.67
C ASN A 136 -29.41 7.66 14.16
N GLU A 137 -29.52 6.38 13.78
CA GLU A 137 -30.05 5.89 12.51
C GLU A 137 -31.52 6.29 12.28
N GLU A 138 -31.81 6.93 11.15
CA GLU A 138 -33.08 6.76 10.44
C GLU A 138 -32.85 6.77 8.91
N GLN A 139 -33.06 5.58 8.32
CA GLN A 139 -33.67 5.30 7.01
C GLN A 139 -33.21 6.06 5.74
N CYS A 140 -32.55 5.30 4.87
CA CYS A 140 -32.14 5.62 3.52
C CYS A 140 -33.33 6.03 2.62
N GLY A 141 -33.47 7.34 2.41
CA GLY A 141 -34.19 7.91 1.28
C GLY A 141 -33.21 8.68 0.43
N ALA A 142 -33.13 8.38 -0.87
CA ALA A 142 -32.38 9.14 -1.86
C ALA A 142 -32.81 10.62 -1.79
N SER A 143 -32.06 11.39 -1.02
CA SER A 143 -32.27 12.80 -0.80
C SER A 143 -31.14 13.51 -1.49
N SER A 144 -31.48 14.28 -2.52
CA SER A 144 -30.62 15.29 -3.11
C SER A 144 -30.08 16.17 -1.98
N SER A 145 -28.86 15.89 -1.50
CA SER A 145 -28.19 16.76 -0.55
C SER A 145 -27.97 18.10 -1.25
N ASN A 146 -28.57 19.16 -0.71
CA ASN A 146 -28.23 20.53 -1.07
C ASN A 146 -26.72 20.71 -0.86
N HIS A 147 -25.90 20.51 -1.89
CA HIS A 147 -24.49 20.83 -1.81
C HIS A 147 -24.39 22.35 -1.65
N ASN A 148 -23.97 22.80 -0.47
CA ASN A 148 -23.51 24.17 -0.26
C ASN A 148 -22.23 24.34 -1.09
N SER A 149 -22.39 24.64 -2.38
CA SER A 149 -21.28 24.75 -3.31
C SER A 149 -20.54 26.07 -3.07
N LEU A 150 -19.25 25.96 -2.73
CA LEU A 150 -18.39 27.14 -2.64
C LEU A 150 -18.23 27.77 -4.03
N PRO A 151 -18.23 29.12 -4.13
CA PRO A 151 -17.96 29.79 -5.40
C PRO A 151 -16.62 29.35 -5.99
N GLN A 152 -16.56 29.18 -7.32
CA GLN A 152 -15.35 28.69 -8.00
C GLN A 152 -14.12 29.57 -7.76
N GLU A 153 -14.32 30.88 -7.58
CA GLU A 153 -13.26 31.82 -7.21
C GLU A 153 -12.65 31.49 -5.85
N VAL A 154 -13.48 31.20 -4.85
CA VAL A 154 -13.04 30.82 -3.49
C VAL A 154 -12.26 29.50 -3.53
N VAL A 155 -12.77 28.50 -4.26
CA VAL A 155 -12.09 27.20 -4.43
C VAL A 155 -10.72 27.38 -5.10
N SER A 156 -10.64 28.24 -6.12
CA SER A 156 -9.39 28.55 -6.81
C SER A 156 -8.41 29.26 -5.88
N SER A 157 -8.88 30.23 -5.10
CA SER A 157 -8.07 30.95 -4.11
C SER A 157 -7.53 30.04 -3.01
N LEU A 158 -8.30 29.04 -2.55
CA LEU A 158 -7.80 27.99 -1.63
C LEU A 158 -6.65 27.19 -2.26
N MET A 159 -6.83 26.69 -3.49
CA MET A 159 -5.83 25.87 -4.16
C MET A 159 -4.53 26.62 -4.48
N ASN A 160 -4.64 27.93 -4.72
CA ASN A 160 -3.51 28.82 -5.03
C ASN A 160 -2.83 29.41 -3.78
N GLY A 161 -3.40 29.20 -2.59
CA GLY A 161 -2.86 29.75 -1.33
C GLY A 161 -3.10 31.25 -1.17
N GLU A 162 -4.17 31.79 -1.76
CA GLU A 162 -4.58 33.19 -1.65
C GLU A 162 -5.47 33.45 -0.42
N ILE A 163 -6.07 32.39 0.14
CA ILE A 163 -6.85 32.39 1.38
C ILE A 163 -6.03 31.66 2.45
N SER A 164 -6.05 32.20 3.67
CA SER A 164 -5.54 31.54 4.88
C SER A 164 -6.71 31.38 5.83
N LEU A 165 -6.99 30.14 6.24
CA LEU A 165 -8.03 29.88 7.23
C LEU A 165 -7.47 30.10 8.66
N PRO A 166 -8.32 30.38 9.66
CA PRO A 166 -7.89 30.54 11.04
C PRO A 166 -7.13 29.32 11.54
N HIS A 167 -6.05 29.52 12.31
CA HIS A 167 -5.27 28.48 13.01
C HIS A 167 -4.59 27.41 12.14
N THR A 168 -4.55 27.56 10.81
CA THR A 168 -3.87 26.57 9.93
C THR A 168 -2.35 26.55 10.11
N ASP A 169 -1.77 27.58 10.73
CA ASP A 169 -0.36 27.64 11.13
C ASP A 169 0.03 26.53 12.13
N LYS A 170 -0.95 25.97 12.86
CA LYS A 170 -0.75 24.83 13.78
C LYS A 170 -0.63 23.48 13.06
N PHE A 171 -0.97 23.42 11.77
CA PHE A 171 -0.97 22.21 10.95
C PHE A 171 -0.02 22.32 9.75
N PRO A 172 1.29 22.54 9.98
CA PRO A 172 2.24 22.75 8.89
C PRO A 172 2.42 21.48 8.05
N LEU A 173 2.22 21.63 6.74
CA LEU A 173 2.47 20.59 5.74
C LEU A 173 3.69 20.96 4.87
N PRO A 174 4.48 19.96 4.40
CA PRO A 174 5.60 20.23 3.51
C PRO A 174 5.13 20.83 2.17
N SER A 175 5.86 21.80 1.64
CA SER A 175 5.56 22.35 0.31
C SER A 175 5.76 21.28 -0.78
N PRO A 176 4.83 21.14 -1.74
CA PRO A 176 4.88 20.11 -2.75
C PRO A 176 5.98 20.41 -3.77
N LEU A 177 6.90 19.47 -3.95
CA LEU A 177 7.89 19.48 -5.02
C LEU A 177 7.38 18.67 -6.21
N SER A 178 7.44 19.25 -7.41
CA SER A 178 7.05 18.56 -8.64
C SER A 178 8.04 17.45 -9.01
N CYS A 179 7.55 16.49 -9.78
CA CYS A 179 8.36 15.37 -10.25
C CYS A 179 9.59 15.81 -11.08
N PRO A 180 10.78 15.25 -10.80
CA PRO A 180 11.97 15.50 -11.62
C PRO A 180 11.79 14.98 -13.05
N GLY A 181 10.93 14.01 -13.31
CA GLY A 181 10.56 13.58 -14.67
C GLY A 181 9.68 14.56 -15.45
N GLY A 182 9.04 15.51 -14.75
CA GLY A 182 8.10 16.46 -15.35
C GLY A 182 6.69 15.91 -15.60
N CYS A 183 6.31 14.80 -14.97
CA CYS A 183 4.89 14.40 -14.95
C CYS A 183 4.10 15.34 -14.03
N GLN A 184 2.79 15.47 -14.30
CA GLN A 184 1.89 16.34 -13.52
C GLN A 184 1.18 15.60 -12.38
N GLU A 185 1.47 14.31 -12.21
CA GLU A 185 0.78 13.44 -11.25
C GLU A 185 1.55 13.28 -9.93
N ALA A 186 2.87 13.13 -9.99
CA ALA A 186 3.68 12.84 -8.80
C ALA A 186 4.24 14.11 -8.16
N PHE A 187 4.01 14.24 -6.85
CA PHE A 187 4.53 15.32 -6.00
C PHE A 187 5.26 14.74 -4.79
N TYR A 188 6.18 15.50 -4.21
CA TYR A 188 7.04 15.03 -3.13
C TYR A 188 7.16 16.05 -2.00
N CYS A 189 7.29 15.56 -0.76
CA CYS A 189 7.48 16.43 0.41
C CYS A 189 8.91 16.97 0.55
N SER A 190 9.87 16.40 -0.17
CA SER A 190 11.30 16.73 -0.05
C SER A 190 12.09 16.25 -1.27
N GLU A 191 13.25 16.87 -1.52
CA GLU A 191 14.19 16.42 -2.57
C GLU A 191 14.65 14.99 -2.33
N SER A 192 14.81 14.58 -1.06
CA SER A 192 15.15 13.20 -0.70
C SER A 192 14.08 12.21 -1.12
N CYS A 193 12.79 12.53 -0.93
CA CYS A 193 11.70 11.66 -1.39
C CYS A 193 11.62 11.62 -2.92
N ALA A 194 11.75 12.76 -3.60
CA ALA A 194 11.75 12.82 -5.06
C ALA A 194 12.89 12.00 -5.65
N LYS A 195 14.10 12.11 -5.08
CA LYS A 195 15.27 11.34 -5.50
C LYS A 195 15.10 9.85 -5.19
N ALA A 196 14.62 9.50 -4.00
CA ALA A 196 14.42 8.11 -3.60
C ALA A 196 13.42 7.41 -4.53
N ASP A 197 12.27 8.01 -4.82
CA ASP A 197 11.28 7.42 -5.74
C ASP A 197 11.81 7.33 -7.17
N TRP A 198 12.52 8.37 -7.64
CA TRP A 198 13.16 8.37 -8.96
C TRP A 198 14.15 7.20 -9.11
N GLU A 199 15.05 7.04 -8.14
CA GLU A 199 16.06 5.98 -8.14
C GLU A 199 15.47 4.59 -7.87
N SER A 200 14.34 4.50 -7.16
CA SER A 200 13.74 3.23 -6.79
C SER A 200 12.78 2.69 -7.85
N SER A 201 12.07 3.52 -8.61
CA SER A 201 11.07 3.01 -9.56
C SER A 201 10.57 4.03 -10.57
N HIS A 202 10.38 5.28 -10.14
CA HIS A 202 9.60 6.27 -10.88
C HIS A 202 10.29 6.69 -12.18
N SER A 203 11.62 6.62 -12.30
CA SER A 203 12.29 7.00 -13.55
C SER A 203 11.76 6.20 -14.76
N LEU A 204 11.48 4.90 -14.58
CA LEU A 204 10.91 4.02 -15.60
C LEU A 204 9.40 4.15 -15.76
N LEU A 205 8.70 4.61 -14.72
CA LEU A 205 7.24 4.70 -14.67
C LEU A 205 6.72 6.14 -14.76
N CYS A 206 7.58 7.08 -15.12
CA CYS A 206 7.20 8.47 -15.28
C CYS A 206 6.57 8.71 -16.65
N THR A 207 5.44 9.42 -16.70
CA THR A 207 4.80 9.86 -17.95
C THR A 207 5.34 11.20 -18.45
N GLY A 208 6.28 11.82 -17.71
CA GLY A 208 6.89 13.11 -18.01
C GLY A 208 7.97 13.05 -19.10
N GLU A 209 8.42 14.21 -19.56
CA GLU A 209 9.37 14.35 -20.68
C GLU A 209 10.75 13.77 -20.40
N ARG A 210 11.17 13.75 -19.13
CA ARG A 210 12.48 13.21 -18.71
C ARG A 210 12.41 11.75 -18.24
N SER A 211 11.36 11.04 -18.61
CA SER A 211 11.19 9.61 -18.31
C SER A 211 12.31 8.76 -18.91
N GLU A 212 12.68 7.69 -18.20
CA GLU A 212 13.55 6.62 -18.68
C GLU A 212 12.77 5.45 -19.32
N SER A 213 11.44 5.56 -19.42
CA SER A 213 10.59 4.63 -20.18
C SER A 213 10.97 4.61 -21.66
N ILE A 214 10.92 3.42 -22.27
CA ILE A 214 11.16 3.23 -23.71
C ILE A 214 10.01 3.81 -24.53
N SER A 215 8.77 3.77 -24.01
CA SER A 215 7.59 4.33 -24.67
C SER A 215 6.63 4.94 -23.65
N ARG A 216 6.59 6.28 -23.60
CA ARG A 216 5.64 7.04 -22.77
C ARG A 216 4.18 6.84 -23.19
N GLU A 217 3.94 6.60 -24.47
CA GLU A 217 2.60 6.30 -25.00
C GLU A 217 2.10 4.96 -24.47
N ALA A 218 2.91 3.89 -24.60
CA ALA A 218 2.57 2.58 -24.07
C ALA A 218 2.46 2.59 -22.53
N LEU A 219 3.28 3.40 -21.86
CA LEU A 219 3.15 3.60 -20.41
C LEU A 219 1.81 4.28 -20.06
N GLY A 220 1.37 5.27 -20.84
CA GLY A 220 0.06 5.88 -20.67
C GLY A 220 -1.09 4.89 -20.87
N GLU A 221 -1.00 4.02 -21.88
CA GLU A 221 -1.97 2.94 -22.10
C GLU A 221 -1.97 1.92 -20.95
N PHE A 222 -0.79 1.57 -20.43
CA PHE A 222 -0.66 0.71 -19.25
C PHE A 222 -1.32 1.33 -18.02
N VAL A 223 -1.03 2.60 -17.71
CA VAL A 223 -1.61 3.30 -16.56
C VAL A 223 -3.12 3.40 -16.69
N LYS A 224 -3.61 3.73 -17.90
CA LYS A 224 -5.04 3.75 -18.18
C LYS A 224 -5.69 2.38 -17.95
N HIS A 225 -5.09 1.32 -18.49
CA HIS A 225 -5.59 -0.04 -18.30
C HIS A 225 -5.64 -0.42 -16.81
N ALA A 226 -4.60 -0.09 -16.04
CA ALA A 226 -4.58 -0.36 -14.61
C ALA A 226 -5.71 0.37 -13.88
N ASN A 227 -5.85 1.69 -14.09
CA ASN A 227 -6.90 2.49 -13.45
C ASN A 227 -8.33 2.07 -13.85
N GLU A 228 -8.53 1.54 -15.07
CA GLU A 228 -9.84 1.08 -15.56
C GLU A 228 -10.16 -0.36 -15.13
N THR A 229 -9.20 -1.12 -14.61
CA THR A 229 -9.38 -2.55 -14.32
C THR A 229 -8.96 -2.95 -12.92
N ASN A 230 -7.69 -2.76 -12.54
CA ASN A 230 -7.19 -3.04 -11.21
C ASN A 230 -5.85 -2.30 -10.94
N ASP A 231 -5.84 -1.47 -9.90
CA ASP A 231 -4.67 -0.68 -9.48
C ASP A 231 -3.47 -1.55 -9.05
N ILE A 232 -3.68 -2.84 -8.75
CA ILE A 232 -2.61 -3.80 -8.38
C ILE A 232 -1.54 -3.91 -9.47
N PHE A 233 -1.90 -3.64 -10.73
CA PHE A 233 -0.95 -3.62 -11.83
C PHE A 233 0.09 -2.51 -11.68
N LEU A 234 -0.30 -1.34 -11.14
CA LEU A 234 0.65 -0.26 -10.86
C LEU A 234 1.68 -0.67 -9.82
N LEU A 235 1.27 -1.45 -8.80
CA LEU A 235 2.20 -2.03 -7.82
C LEU A 235 3.13 -3.06 -8.44
N ALA A 236 2.60 -3.95 -9.28
CA ALA A 236 3.41 -4.95 -9.96
C ALA A 236 4.45 -4.31 -10.89
N ALA A 237 4.06 -3.26 -11.61
CA ALA A 237 4.98 -2.43 -12.40
C ALA A 237 6.05 -1.78 -11.53
N LYS A 238 5.69 -1.22 -10.36
CA LYS A 238 6.64 -0.59 -9.43
C LYS A 238 7.65 -1.60 -8.88
N ALA A 239 7.25 -2.83 -8.59
CA ALA A 239 8.14 -3.92 -8.17
C ALA A 239 9.11 -4.37 -9.29
N ILE A 240 8.64 -4.46 -10.54
CA ILE A 240 9.49 -4.75 -11.70
C ILE A 240 10.49 -3.62 -11.93
N ALA A 241 10.03 -2.37 -11.99
CA ALA A 241 10.88 -1.20 -12.15
C ALA A 241 11.95 -1.11 -11.05
N PHE A 242 11.56 -1.37 -9.80
CA PHE A 242 12.48 -1.47 -8.66
C PHE A 242 13.58 -2.50 -8.87
N THR A 243 13.21 -3.70 -9.31
CA THR A 243 14.19 -4.75 -9.56
C THR A 243 15.14 -4.38 -10.70
N ILE A 244 14.63 -3.78 -11.79
CA ILE A 244 15.44 -3.34 -12.94
C ILE A 244 16.44 -2.25 -12.52
N LEU A 245 15.99 -1.21 -11.83
CA LEU A 245 16.86 -0.11 -11.41
C LEU A 245 17.91 -0.56 -10.40
N ARG A 246 17.53 -1.44 -9.47
CA ARG A 246 18.47 -2.08 -8.54
C ARG A 246 19.51 -2.93 -9.28
N TYR A 247 19.11 -3.72 -10.28
CA TYR A 247 20.02 -4.49 -11.13
C TYR A 247 21.03 -3.57 -11.84
N ARG A 248 20.55 -2.50 -12.48
CA ARG A 248 21.40 -1.51 -13.17
C ARG A 248 22.44 -0.89 -12.22
N LYS A 249 22.02 -0.54 -10.99
CA LYS A 249 22.90 0.00 -9.96
C LYS A 249 23.98 -1.00 -9.53
N LEU A 250 23.59 -2.23 -9.18
CA LEU A 250 24.52 -3.30 -8.79
C LEU A 250 25.53 -3.60 -9.89
N LYS A 251 25.07 -3.65 -11.14
CA LYS A 251 25.93 -3.84 -12.31
C LYS A 251 26.94 -2.71 -12.47
N ALA A 252 26.50 -1.45 -12.36
CA ALA A 252 27.40 -0.29 -12.47
C ALA A 252 28.47 -0.28 -11.36
N GLU A 253 28.09 -0.59 -10.12
CA GLU A 253 29.03 -0.72 -9.00
C GLU A 253 30.05 -1.86 -9.21
N HIS A 254 29.62 -2.98 -9.81
CA HIS A 254 30.50 -4.11 -10.14
C HIS A 254 31.50 -3.77 -11.24
N VAL A 255 31.09 -3.02 -12.28
CA VAL A 255 32.00 -2.57 -13.36
C VAL A 255 33.06 -1.60 -12.83
N ASN A 256 32.70 -0.72 -11.88
CA ASN A 256 33.61 0.29 -11.32
C ASN A 256 34.63 -0.30 -10.32
N LYS A 257 34.25 -1.35 -9.56
CA LYS A 257 35.15 -2.07 -8.66
C LYS A 257 35.92 -3.12 -9.47
N GLN A 258 37.10 -2.80 -9.99
CA GLN A 258 38.02 -3.80 -10.59
C GLN A 258 38.31 -4.94 -9.60
N ALA A 259 37.53 -6.02 -9.58
CA ALA A 259 37.66 -7.06 -8.57
C ALA A 259 37.37 -8.46 -9.13
N LYS A 260 38.47 -9.17 -9.45
CA LYS A 260 38.85 -10.59 -9.20
C LYS A 260 37.83 -11.75 -9.29
N GLN A 261 36.52 -11.54 -9.34
CA GLN A 261 35.48 -12.54 -9.64
C GLN A 261 34.30 -11.82 -10.32
N SER A 262 34.12 -12.08 -11.63
CA SER A 262 32.99 -11.57 -12.40
C SER A 262 31.69 -12.21 -11.89
N MET A 263 30.79 -11.43 -11.32
CA MET A 263 29.44 -11.92 -10.99
C MET A 263 28.64 -12.09 -12.29
N SER A 264 27.94 -13.21 -12.42
CA SER A 264 27.09 -13.45 -13.59
C SER A 264 25.88 -12.52 -13.61
N LYS A 265 25.34 -12.24 -14.80
CA LYS A 265 24.05 -11.56 -15.02
C LYS A 265 22.97 -12.11 -14.08
N GLN A 266 22.84 -13.44 -14.05
CA GLN A 266 21.85 -14.13 -13.22
C GLN A 266 22.05 -13.85 -11.72
N SER A 267 23.30 -13.84 -11.23
CA SER A 267 23.57 -13.57 -9.82
C SER A 267 23.24 -12.12 -9.43
N LEU A 268 23.52 -11.16 -10.31
CA LEU A 268 23.15 -9.75 -10.07
C LEU A 268 21.63 -9.56 -10.08
N LEU A 269 20.93 -10.24 -10.99
CA LEU A 269 19.47 -10.19 -11.05
C LEU A 269 18.82 -10.82 -9.81
N LEU A 270 19.33 -11.96 -9.34
CA LEU A 270 18.87 -12.58 -8.09
C LEU A 270 19.07 -11.66 -6.88
N GLU A 271 20.21 -10.96 -6.80
CA GLU A 271 20.47 -9.99 -5.72
C GLU A 271 19.59 -8.72 -5.83
N ALA A 272 19.26 -8.30 -7.06
CA ALA A 272 18.30 -7.23 -7.29
C ALA A 272 16.87 -7.65 -6.90
N TRP A 273 16.50 -8.88 -7.20
CA TRP A 273 15.18 -9.46 -6.91
C TRP A 273 14.99 -9.84 -5.43
N LYS A 274 16.09 -10.04 -4.70
CA LYS A 274 16.09 -10.52 -3.30
C LYS A 274 15.05 -9.82 -2.40
N PRO A 275 14.87 -8.48 -2.41
CA PRO A 275 13.86 -7.83 -1.57
C PRO A 275 12.41 -8.18 -1.92
N VAL A 276 12.09 -8.50 -3.18
CA VAL A 276 10.76 -8.96 -3.62
C VAL A 276 10.61 -10.47 -3.40
N SER A 277 11.72 -11.21 -3.44
CA SER A 277 11.73 -12.66 -3.24
C SER A 277 11.31 -13.10 -1.83
N ILE A 278 11.38 -12.22 -0.83
CA ILE A 278 11.06 -12.55 0.57
C ILE A 278 9.57 -12.57 0.88
N GLY A 279 8.72 -11.88 0.11
CA GLY A 279 7.27 -11.93 0.28
C GLY A 279 6.73 -13.34 0.01
N TYR A 280 5.73 -13.78 0.79
CA TYR A 280 5.00 -15.00 0.44
C TYR A 280 4.27 -14.76 -0.89
N LYS A 281 4.26 -15.73 -1.80
CA LYS A 281 3.70 -15.51 -3.14
C LYS A 281 3.16 -16.78 -3.74
N ARG A 282 2.02 -16.63 -4.42
CA ARG A 282 1.40 -17.58 -5.33
C ARG A 282 1.00 -16.80 -6.58
N ARG A 283 0.66 -17.50 -7.66
CA ARG A 283 0.10 -16.82 -8.83
C ARG A 283 -1.24 -16.21 -8.44
N TRP A 284 -1.46 -14.96 -8.85
CA TRP A 284 -2.67 -14.22 -8.55
C TRP A 284 -3.96 -14.99 -8.85
N TRP A 285 -4.09 -15.52 -10.07
CA TRP A 285 -5.27 -16.30 -10.45
C TRP A 285 -5.41 -17.59 -9.63
N ASP A 286 -4.39 -18.09 -8.94
CA ASP A 286 -4.50 -19.28 -8.08
C ASP A 286 -4.83 -18.93 -6.60
N CYS A 287 -4.82 -17.66 -6.21
CA CYS A 287 -4.97 -17.25 -4.81
C CYS A 287 -5.91 -16.06 -4.54
N ILE A 288 -6.33 -15.31 -5.56
CA ILE A 288 -7.36 -14.28 -5.36
C ILE A 288 -8.64 -14.92 -4.81
N ALA A 289 -9.31 -14.28 -3.86
CA ALA A 289 -10.61 -14.74 -3.36
C ALA A 289 -11.62 -14.81 -4.52
N LEU A 290 -12.56 -15.74 -4.42
CA LEU A 290 -13.68 -15.79 -5.36
C LEU A 290 -14.70 -14.74 -4.89
N PRO A 291 -15.11 -13.77 -5.74
CA PRO A 291 -16.14 -12.82 -5.38
C PRO A 291 -17.46 -13.52 -5.01
N ASP A 292 -18.23 -12.94 -4.08
CA ASP A 292 -19.48 -13.52 -3.59
C ASP A 292 -20.56 -13.67 -4.68
N ASP A 293 -20.48 -12.87 -5.75
CA ASP A 293 -21.37 -12.90 -6.90
C ASP A 293 -20.99 -13.95 -7.96
N VAL A 294 -19.86 -14.64 -7.79
CA VAL A 294 -19.40 -15.70 -8.70
C VAL A 294 -19.81 -17.07 -8.17
N ASP A 295 -20.65 -17.76 -8.94
CA ASP A 295 -21.04 -19.14 -8.63
C ASP A 295 -19.79 -20.06 -8.63
N PRO A 296 -19.62 -20.96 -7.65
CA PRO A 296 -18.48 -21.88 -7.61
C PRO A 296 -18.29 -22.74 -8.87
N SER A 297 -19.36 -22.97 -9.65
CA SER A 297 -19.28 -23.66 -10.94
C SER A 297 -18.58 -22.84 -12.04
N ASP A 298 -18.53 -21.51 -11.89
CA ASP A 298 -17.90 -20.57 -12.81
C ASP A 298 -16.46 -20.18 -12.39
N GLU A 299 -15.95 -20.74 -11.28
CA GLU A 299 -14.60 -20.44 -10.77
C GLU A 299 -13.54 -20.57 -11.88
N GLY A 300 -13.56 -21.66 -12.65
CA GLY A 300 -12.59 -21.85 -13.73
C GLY A 300 -12.60 -20.74 -14.79
N ALA A 301 -13.77 -20.16 -15.08
CA ALA A 301 -13.91 -19.05 -16.02
C ALA A 301 -13.38 -17.75 -15.40
N PHE A 302 -13.71 -17.47 -14.14
CA PHE A 302 -13.19 -16.32 -13.39
C PHE A 302 -11.65 -16.33 -13.34
N ARG A 303 -11.06 -17.46 -12.96
CA ARG A 303 -9.61 -17.65 -12.86
C ARG A 303 -8.91 -17.39 -14.21
N MET A 304 -9.54 -17.81 -15.31
CA MET A 304 -9.04 -17.52 -16.67
C MET A 304 -9.14 -16.04 -17.04
N GLN A 305 -10.22 -15.34 -16.68
CA GLN A 305 -10.35 -13.90 -16.91
C GLN A 305 -9.29 -13.10 -16.17
N ILE A 306 -9.04 -13.42 -14.89
CA ILE A 306 -7.97 -12.80 -14.08
C ILE A 306 -6.59 -13.00 -14.74
N LYS A 307 -6.32 -14.20 -15.24
CA LYS A 307 -5.07 -14.51 -15.94
C LYS A 307 -4.93 -13.73 -17.26
N ASP A 308 -6.00 -13.64 -18.04
CA ASP A 308 -6.01 -12.89 -19.30
C ASP A 308 -5.79 -11.39 -19.05
N LEU A 309 -6.40 -10.84 -18.00
CA LEU A 309 -6.20 -9.46 -17.57
C LEU A 309 -4.74 -9.18 -17.21
N ALA A 310 -4.13 -10.05 -16.41
CA ALA A 310 -2.71 -9.96 -16.09
C ALA A 310 -1.82 -10.05 -17.33
N CYS A 311 -2.20 -10.87 -18.33
CA CYS A 311 -1.47 -10.98 -19.59
C CYS A 311 -1.52 -9.68 -20.40
N THR A 312 -2.70 -9.06 -20.53
CA THR A 312 -2.85 -7.78 -21.23
C THR A 312 -2.04 -6.68 -20.56
N SER A 313 -2.16 -6.57 -19.23
CA SER A 313 -1.41 -5.63 -18.40
C SER A 313 0.11 -5.79 -18.58
N LEU A 314 0.61 -7.03 -18.56
CA LEU A 314 2.03 -7.33 -18.73
C LEU A 314 2.57 -6.92 -20.11
N GLU A 315 1.82 -7.16 -21.20
CA GLU A 315 2.27 -6.81 -22.55
C GLU A 315 2.36 -5.28 -22.74
N LEU A 316 1.42 -4.52 -22.16
CA LEU A 316 1.49 -3.06 -22.14
C LEU A 316 2.72 -2.58 -21.36
N LEU A 317 2.94 -3.12 -20.15
CA LEU A 317 4.09 -2.78 -19.32
C LEU A 317 5.42 -3.13 -20.00
N LYS A 318 5.49 -4.30 -20.63
CA LYS A 318 6.66 -4.75 -21.40
C LYS A 318 6.97 -3.76 -22.52
N THR A 319 5.97 -3.35 -23.28
CA THR A 319 6.15 -2.33 -24.34
C THR A 319 6.67 -1.01 -23.78
N ALA A 320 6.27 -0.63 -22.57
CA ALA A 320 6.69 0.59 -21.91
C ALA A 320 8.13 0.55 -21.35
N ILE A 321 8.54 -0.54 -20.70
CA ILE A 321 9.77 -0.57 -19.87
C ILE A 321 10.65 -1.81 -20.03
N PHE A 322 10.51 -2.59 -21.11
CA PHE A 322 11.27 -3.83 -21.30
C PHE A 322 12.79 -3.63 -21.19
N ASP A 323 13.43 -4.44 -20.34
CA ASP A 323 14.88 -4.49 -20.21
C ASP A 323 15.35 -5.89 -20.62
N LYS A 324 16.18 -5.96 -21.67
CA LYS A 324 16.69 -7.23 -22.20
C LYS A 324 17.52 -8.02 -21.18
N GLU A 325 18.22 -7.33 -20.28
CA GLU A 325 19.00 -8.00 -19.24
C GLU A 325 18.13 -8.52 -18.09
N CYS A 326 16.90 -8.01 -17.98
CA CYS A 326 15.92 -8.43 -16.97
C CYS A 326 14.70 -9.10 -17.60
N GLU A 327 14.83 -9.71 -18.79
CA GLU A 327 13.70 -10.23 -19.57
C GLU A 327 12.82 -11.23 -18.80
N ALA A 328 13.41 -12.00 -17.87
CA ALA A 328 12.72 -12.97 -17.04
C ALA A 328 11.62 -12.33 -16.15
N LEU A 329 11.80 -11.05 -15.76
CA LEU A 329 10.80 -10.30 -14.99
C LEU A 329 9.51 -10.06 -15.77
N PHE A 330 9.57 -10.09 -17.11
CA PHE A 330 8.42 -9.89 -18.00
C PHE A 330 7.78 -11.22 -18.43
N SER A 331 7.88 -12.24 -17.58
CA SER A 331 7.10 -13.48 -17.75
C SER A 331 5.81 -13.41 -16.96
N LEU A 332 4.74 -14.01 -17.49
CA LEU A 332 3.44 -14.05 -16.82
C LEU A 332 3.53 -14.76 -15.45
N GLU A 333 4.45 -15.72 -15.33
CA GLU A 333 4.73 -16.41 -14.07
C GLU A 333 5.29 -15.46 -13.00
N ILE A 334 6.30 -14.64 -13.32
CA ILE A 334 6.83 -13.65 -12.38
C ILE A 334 5.76 -12.59 -12.08
N TYR A 335 5.11 -12.06 -13.10
CA TYR A 335 4.11 -11.00 -12.94
C TYR A 335 2.94 -11.44 -12.06
N GLY A 336 2.39 -12.63 -12.32
CA GLY A 336 1.32 -13.21 -11.49
C GLY A 336 1.74 -13.49 -10.06
N ASN A 337 3.01 -13.87 -9.81
CA ASN A 337 3.53 -14.06 -8.45
C ASN A 337 3.80 -12.73 -7.73
N ILE A 338 4.15 -11.66 -8.44
CA ILE A 338 4.26 -10.32 -7.85
C ILE A 338 2.87 -9.85 -7.41
N ILE A 339 1.86 -10.01 -8.26
CA ILE A 339 0.49 -9.60 -7.93
C ILE A 339 -0.03 -10.41 -6.74
N GLY A 340 0.08 -11.74 -6.78
CA GLY A 340 -0.32 -12.58 -5.66
C GLY A 340 0.50 -12.37 -4.38
N MET A 341 1.71 -11.81 -4.47
CA MET A 341 2.45 -11.35 -3.29
C MET A 341 1.73 -10.19 -2.60
N PHE A 342 1.18 -9.24 -3.34
CA PHE A 342 0.42 -8.16 -2.71
C PHE A 342 -0.88 -8.71 -2.09
N GLU A 343 -1.64 -9.53 -2.81
CA GLU A 343 -2.87 -10.16 -2.26
C GLU A 343 -2.65 -10.89 -0.93
N LEU A 344 -1.52 -11.60 -0.79
CA LEU A 344 -1.27 -12.49 0.36
C LEU A 344 -0.46 -11.85 1.49
N ASN A 345 -0.03 -10.59 1.35
CA ASN A 345 0.83 -9.92 2.33
C ASN A 345 0.41 -8.47 2.60
N ASN A 346 -0.63 -7.96 1.93
CA ASN A 346 -1.00 -6.56 2.03
C ASN A 346 -1.41 -6.20 3.46
N LEU A 347 -0.98 -5.01 3.85
CA LEU A 347 -1.57 -4.22 4.91
C LEU A 347 -1.96 -2.90 4.27
N ASP A 348 -3.14 -2.38 4.62
CA ASP A 348 -3.60 -1.12 4.06
C ASP A 348 -2.63 0.02 4.40
N LEU A 349 -2.32 0.81 3.38
CA LEU A 349 -1.60 2.05 3.57
C LEU A 349 -2.63 3.12 3.89
N VAL A 350 -2.65 3.51 5.16
CA VAL A 350 -3.51 4.58 5.66
C VAL A 350 -2.67 5.71 6.25
N VAL A 351 -2.98 6.95 5.90
CA VAL A 351 -2.42 8.14 6.57
C VAL A 351 -3.58 9.08 6.91
N ALA A 352 -3.76 9.37 8.20
CA ALA A 352 -4.84 10.23 8.69
C ALA A 352 -4.80 11.63 8.06
N SER A 353 -5.97 12.21 7.83
CA SER A 353 -6.11 13.49 7.17
C SER A 353 -5.79 14.64 8.13
N PRO A 354 -4.87 15.55 7.78
CA PRO A 354 -4.64 16.74 8.60
C PRO A 354 -5.83 17.72 8.57
N VAL A 355 -6.79 17.53 7.65
CA VAL A 355 -8.03 18.32 7.60
C VAL A 355 -8.96 17.91 8.74
N GLU A 356 -8.98 16.62 9.11
CA GLU A 356 -9.71 16.13 10.29
C GLU A 356 -9.13 16.75 11.56
N ASP A 357 -7.82 16.61 11.77
CA ASP A 357 -7.11 17.20 12.92
C ASP A 357 -7.38 18.71 13.03
N TYR A 358 -7.46 19.40 11.88
CA TYR A 358 -7.75 20.82 11.81
C TYR A 358 -9.16 21.15 12.32
N PHE A 359 -10.19 20.46 11.83
CA PHE A 359 -11.57 20.74 12.25
C PHE A 359 -11.84 20.28 13.68
N LEU A 360 -11.25 19.18 14.14
CA LEU A 360 -11.28 18.79 15.55
C LEU A 360 -10.67 19.87 16.44
N TYR A 361 -9.52 20.44 16.03
CA TYR A 361 -8.91 21.54 16.75
C TYR A 361 -9.81 22.79 16.82
N ILE A 362 -10.52 23.12 15.74
CA ILE A 362 -11.51 24.22 15.76
C ILE A 362 -12.65 23.91 16.73
N ASP A 363 -13.14 22.67 16.74
CA ASP A 363 -14.24 22.23 17.61
C ASP A 363 -13.87 22.29 19.10
N ASP A 364 -12.60 22.02 19.42
CA ASP A 364 -12.02 22.04 20.76
C ASP A 364 -11.60 23.45 21.27
N LEU A 365 -11.75 24.50 20.47
CA LEU A 365 -11.46 25.87 20.88
C LEU A 365 -12.42 26.34 22.00
N PRO A 366 -11.98 27.28 22.87
CA PRO A 366 -12.89 27.95 23.81
C PRO A 366 -14.04 28.66 23.09
N ASP A 367 -15.27 28.63 23.66
CA ASP A 367 -16.51 29.09 23.01
C ASP A 367 -16.39 30.39 22.20
N ALA A 368 -15.75 31.42 22.75
CA ALA A 368 -15.60 32.72 22.07
C ALA A 368 -14.67 32.64 20.85
N GLU A 369 -13.54 31.93 20.95
CA GLU A 369 -12.60 31.73 19.83
C GLU A 369 -13.17 30.76 18.79
N LYS A 370 -13.92 29.76 19.25
CA LYS A 370 -14.63 28.81 18.40
C LYS A 370 -15.66 29.51 17.53
N GLU A 371 -16.52 30.35 18.11
CA GLU A 371 -17.54 31.09 17.36
C GLU A 371 -16.91 31.96 16.25
N GLU A 372 -15.84 32.71 16.58
CA GLU A 372 -15.10 33.52 15.60
C GLU A 372 -14.45 32.67 14.48
N ALA A 373 -13.88 31.52 14.82
CA ALA A 373 -13.27 30.64 13.84
C ALA A 373 -14.30 29.96 12.94
N GLU A 374 -15.41 29.49 13.51
CA GLU A 374 -16.49 28.80 12.80
C GLU A 374 -17.24 29.73 11.84
N GLU A 375 -17.36 31.03 12.13
CA GLU A 375 -17.90 32.01 11.17
C GLU A 375 -17.15 31.96 9.82
N ILE A 376 -15.85 31.65 9.85
CA ILE A 376 -15.01 31.54 8.66
C ILE A 376 -14.97 30.10 8.14
N THR A 377 -14.83 29.10 9.02
CA THR A 377 -14.51 27.72 8.62
C THR A 377 -15.75 26.88 8.29
N ARG A 378 -16.93 27.19 8.84
CA ARG A 378 -18.16 26.42 8.64
C ARG A 378 -18.54 26.22 7.17
N PRO A 379 -18.50 27.25 6.28
CA PRO A 379 -18.81 27.05 4.86
C PRO A 379 -17.91 26.03 4.17
N PHE A 380 -16.65 25.89 4.62
CA PHE A 380 -15.71 24.91 4.07
C PHE A 380 -16.01 23.50 4.59
N LEU A 381 -16.31 23.36 5.88
CA LEU A 381 -16.74 22.09 6.47
C LEU A 381 -18.03 21.58 5.81
N ASP A 382 -19.03 22.47 5.67
CA ASP A 382 -20.31 22.15 5.03
C ASP A 382 -20.13 21.71 3.56
N ALA A 383 -19.18 22.32 2.84
CA ALA A 383 -18.89 21.95 1.46
C ALA A 383 -18.19 20.59 1.32
N LEU A 384 -17.38 20.21 2.31
CA LEU A 384 -16.77 18.89 2.39
C LEU A 384 -17.83 17.83 2.75
N GLY A 385 -18.70 18.12 3.72
CA GLY A 385 -19.65 17.17 4.27
C GLY A 385 -18.93 16.08 5.07
N ASP A 386 -19.50 14.87 5.13
CA ASP A 386 -18.97 13.74 5.91
C ASP A 386 -17.60 13.24 5.42
N GLU A 387 -17.20 13.62 4.20
CA GLU A 387 -15.93 13.25 3.58
C GLU A 387 -14.74 14.10 4.07
N TYR A 388 -14.94 15.06 5.00
CA TYR A 388 -13.85 15.97 5.43
C TYR A 388 -12.65 15.23 6.06
N SER A 389 -12.87 14.04 6.61
CA SER A 389 -11.86 13.22 7.28
C SER A 389 -11.25 12.12 6.40
N ASP A 390 -11.58 12.07 5.09
CA ASP A 390 -11.02 11.03 4.21
C ASP A 390 -9.49 10.99 4.28
N CYS A 391 -8.99 9.82 4.66
CA CYS A 391 -7.57 9.56 4.82
C CYS A 391 -6.91 9.23 3.47
N CYS A 392 -5.57 9.33 3.43
CA CYS A 392 -4.84 8.77 2.30
C CYS A 392 -4.94 7.25 2.37
N GLN A 393 -5.42 6.64 1.29
CA GLN A 393 -5.56 5.20 1.15
C GLN A 393 -4.68 4.68 0.01
N GLY A 394 -4.14 3.49 0.22
CA GLY A 394 -3.26 2.85 -0.74
C GLY A 394 -2.92 1.43 -0.35
N THR A 395 -2.05 0.86 -1.15
CA THR A 395 -1.58 -0.52 -0.96
C THR A 395 -0.06 -0.54 -0.99
N ALA A 396 0.55 -1.27 -0.05
CA ALA A 396 2.00 -1.34 0.08
C ALA A 396 2.47 -2.69 0.62
N PHE A 397 3.70 -3.04 0.25
CA PHE A 397 4.41 -4.19 0.80
C PHE A 397 5.45 -3.75 1.84
N PHE A 398 5.32 -4.34 3.03
CA PHE A 398 6.12 -4.07 4.22
C PHE A 398 6.91 -5.34 4.61
N PRO A 399 8.22 -5.42 4.31
CA PRO A 399 8.99 -6.66 4.44
C PRO A 399 9.00 -7.33 5.83
N LEU A 400 9.01 -6.56 6.91
CA LEU A 400 9.02 -7.07 8.28
C LEU A 400 7.60 -7.34 8.77
N GLN A 401 6.65 -6.45 8.46
CA GLN A 401 5.24 -6.66 8.82
C GLN A 401 4.67 -7.90 8.13
N SER A 402 5.04 -8.17 6.88
CA SER A 402 4.62 -9.38 6.15
C SER A 402 5.17 -10.69 6.73
N CYS A 403 5.97 -10.62 7.80
CA CYS A 403 6.46 -11.79 8.55
C CYS A 403 5.70 -12.00 9.87
N LEU A 404 4.79 -11.11 10.26
CA LEU A 404 3.96 -11.26 11.45
C LEU A 404 2.87 -12.29 11.17
N ASN A 405 2.85 -13.39 11.92
CA ASN A 405 1.82 -14.42 11.75
C ASN A 405 0.50 -14.02 12.39
N HIS A 406 -0.57 -14.67 11.91
CA HIS A 406 -1.92 -14.48 12.43
C HIS A 406 -2.15 -15.14 13.80
N SER A 407 -2.97 -14.52 14.63
CA SER A 407 -3.67 -15.13 15.77
C SER A 407 -5.03 -14.47 15.97
N CYS A 408 -6.10 -15.24 16.22
CA CYS A 408 -7.40 -14.67 16.65
C CYS A 408 -7.39 -14.18 18.11
N CYS A 409 -6.26 -14.35 18.81
CA CYS A 409 -5.92 -13.62 20.04
C CYS A 409 -4.56 -12.95 19.79
N PRO A 410 -4.51 -11.86 19.04
CA PRO A 410 -3.25 -11.20 18.72
C PRO A 410 -2.62 -10.60 19.98
N ASN A 411 -1.30 -10.38 19.94
CA ASN A 411 -0.61 -9.62 20.98
C ASN A 411 -0.10 -8.27 20.50
N ALA A 412 -0.32 -7.96 19.22
CA ALA A 412 -0.01 -6.69 18.59
C ALA A 412 -1.08 -6.33 17.54
N LYS A 413 -1.18 -5.04 17.18
CA LYS A 413 -2.04 -4.56 16.10
C LYS A 413 -1.30 -3.57 15.21
N ALA A 414 -1.74 -3.46 13.96
CA ALA A 414 -1.38 -2.32 13.11
C ALA A 414 -2.18 -1.11 13.56
N PHE A 415 -1.51 -0.02 13.96
CA PHE A 415 -2.19 1.17 14.47
C PHE A 415 -1.33 2.42 14.26
N LYS A 416 -1.91 3.45 13.63
CA LYS A 416 -1.25 4.74 13.44
C LYS A 416 -1.43 5.60 14.69
N ARG A 417 -0.31 6.05 15.27
CA ARG A 417 -0.33 7.03 16.36
C ARG A 417 -0.38 8.43 15.79
N GLU A 418 -0.74 9.42 16.60
CA GLU A 418 -0.86 10.83 16.18
C GLU A 418 0.44 11.39 15.55
N GLU A 419 1.60 10.91 15.97
CA GLU A 419 2.89 11.32 15.40
C GLU A 419 3.22 10.63 14.05
N ASP A 420 2.52 9.57 13.68
CA ASP A 420 2.81 8.74 12.50
C ASP A 420 2.16 9.29 11.22
N ARG A 421 2.79 10.34 10.67
CA ARG A 421 2.29 11.11 9.52
C ARG A 421 2.77 10.65 8.14
N ASP A 422 3.19 9.39 8.01
CA ASP A 422 3.65 8.80 6.74
C ASP A 422 3.03 7.41 6.54
N GLY A 423 3.25 6.80 5.37
CA GLY A 423 2.67 5.50 5.03
C GLY A 423 3.35 4.29 5.66
N GLN A 424 4.29 4.44 6.60
CA GLN A 424 5.00 3.29 7.19
C GLN A 424 4.07 2.42 8.04
N ALA A 425 4.17 1.10 7.99
CA ALA A 425 3.36 0.25 8.86
C ALA A 425 3.81 0.44 10.31
N VAL A 426 2.88 0.67 11.24
CA VAL A 426 3.15 0.88 12.65
C VAL A 426 2.49 -0.24 13.43
N ILE A 427 3.29 -1.02 14.15
CA ILE A 427 2.84 -2.15 14.95
C ILE A 427 3.09 -1.83 16.41
N ILE A 428 2.02 -1.84 17.21
CA ILE A 428 2.06 -1.61 18.65
C ILE A 428 1.60 -2.86 19.41
N ALA A 429 2.07 -3.01 20.65
CA ALA A 429 1.67 -4.12 21.50
C ALA A 429 0.27 -3.90 22.09
N LEU A 430 -0.57 -4.93 22.07
CA LEU A 430 -1.90 -4.95 22.71
C LEU A 430 -1.84 -5.35 24.20
N ARG A 431 -0.70 -5.91 24.60
CA ARG A 431 -0.42 -6.36 25.96
C ARG A 431 1.08 -6.50 26.11
N ARG A 432 1.54 -6.80 27.34
CA ARG A 432 2.92 -7.21 27.55
C ARG A 432 3.31 -8.39 26.65
N ILE A 433 4.44 -8.25 25.95
CA ILE A 433 5.06 -9.30 25.12
C ILE A 433 6.42 -9.65 25.73
N SER A 434 6.62 -10.92 26.07
CA SER A 434 7.86 -11.38 26.68
C SER A 434 8.96 -11.59 25.64
N LYS A 435 10.22 -11.49 26.07
CA LYS A 435 11.34 -11.87 25.21
C LYS A 435 11.19 -13.32 24.72
N ASN A 436 11.43 -13.52 23.43
CA ASN A 436 11.26 -14.74 22.64
C ASN A 436 9.82 -15.13 22.33
N GLU A 437 8.82 -14.36 22.76
CA GLU A 437 7.44 -14.55 22.35
C GLU A 437 7.28 -14.14 20.88
N GLU A 438 6.44 -14.85 20.14
CA GLU A 438 6.08 -14.48 18.77
C GLU A 438 5.16 -13.28 18.79
N VAL A 439 5.43 -12.30 17.94
CA VAL A 439 4.55 -11.15 17.73
C VAL A 439 3.53 -11.56 16.67
N THR A 440 2.25 -11.52 17.03
CA THR A 440 1.14 -11.90 16.16
C THR A 440 0.13 -10.77 16.06
N ILE A 441 -0.42 -10.60 14.85
CA ILE A 441 -1.49 -9.66 14.54
C ILE A 441 -2.74 -10.45 14.10
N SER A 442 -3.90 -9.81 14.03
CA SER A 442 -5.06 -10.39 13.35
C SER A 442 -5.02 -10.02 11.86
N TYR A 443 -5.54 -10.89 11.00
CA TYR A 443 -5.64 -10.66 9.54
C TYR A 443 -7.10 -10.44 9.12
N ILE A 444 -8.01 -10.59 10.08
CA ILE A 444 -9.46 -10.67 9.92
C ILE A 444 -10.07 -10.07 11.18
N ASP A 445 -11.37 -9.83 11.19
CA ASP A 445 -12.09 -9.57 12.42
C ASP A 445 -12.09 -10.83 13.32
N GLU A 446 -11.47 -10.73 14.48
CA GLU A 446 -11.43 -11.80 15.47
C GLU A 446 -12.78 -12.08 16.16
N GLU A 447 -13.72 -11.15 16.14
CA GLU A 447 -15.03 -11.28 16.81
C GLU A 447 -16.03 -12.11 15.98
N LEU A 448 -15.75 -12.31 14.68
CA LEU A 448 -16.50 -13.22 13.84
C LEU A 448 -16.57 -14.65 14.42
N PRO A 449 -17.64 -15.42 14.14
CA PRO A 449 -17.76 -16.82 14.54
C PRO A 449 -16.62 -17.69 14.01
N TYR A 450 -16.26 -18.75 14.75
CA TYR A 450 -15.14 -19.66 14.42
C TYR A 450 -15.13 -20.13 12.95
N LYS A 451 -16.28 -20.51 12.40
CA LYS A 451 -16.36 -21.02 11.02
C LYS A 451 -16.03 -19.95 9.99
N GLU A 452 -16.50 -18.72 10.21
CA GLU A 452 -16.26 -17.58 9.33
C GLU A 452 -14.79 -17.16 9.40
N ARG A 453 -14.20 -17.12 10.61
CA ARG A 453 -12.76 -16.90 10.77
C ARG A 453 -11.92 -17.93 10.02
N GLN A 454 -12.26 -19.22 10.11
CA GLN A 454 -11.53 -20.27 9.38
C GLN A 454 -11.73 -20.17 7.87
N ALA A 455 -12.89 -19.73 7.39
CA ALA A 455 -13.15 -19.51 5.98
C ALA A 455 -12.30 -18.37 5.42
N LEU A 456 -12.30 -17.20 6.08
CA LEU A 456 -11.48 -16.05 5.66
C LEU A 456 -9.97 -16.38 5.67
N LEU A 457 -9.50 -17.14 6.66
CA LEU A 457 -8.09 -17.55 6.73
C LEU A 457 -7.71 -18.64 5.71
N ALA A 458 -8.68 -19.34 5.14
CA ALA A 458 -8.43 -20.32 4.09
C ALA A 458 -7.90 -19.66 2.81
N ASP A 459 -8.26 -18.40 2.55
CA ASP A 459 -7.75 -17.62 1.40
C ASP A 459 -6.25 -17.33 1.55
N TYR A 460 -5.77 -17.17 2.79
CA TYR A 460 -4.34 -17.11 3.11
C TYR A 460 -3.64 -18.47 3.03
N GLY A 461 -4.39 -19.56 2.83
CA GLY A 461 -3.86 -20.90 2.61
C GLY A 461 -3.51 -21.68 3.89
N PHE A 462 -4.10 -21.35 5.03
CA PHE A 462 -3.89 -22.07 6.30
C PHE A 462 -5.17 -22.21 7.14
N SER A 463 -5.12 -23.07 8.15
CA SER A 463 -6.18 -23.19 9.17
C SER A 463 -5.61 -22.79 10.52
N CYS A 464 -6.31 -21.88 11.20
CA CYS A 464 -5.83 -21.29 12.45
C CYS A 464 -6.04 -22.24 13.63
N SER A 465 -4.97 -22.46 14.41
CA SER A 465 -4.97 -23.29 15.62
C SER A 465 -4.56 -22.50 16.86
N CYS A 466 -4.81 -21.20 16.87
CA CYS A 466 -4.57 -20.34 18.04
C CYS A 466 -5.48 -20.75 19.23
N PRO A 467 -5.19 -20.29 20.46
CA PRO A 467 -5.97 -20.64 21.65
C PRO A 467 -7.49 -20.41 21.51
N LYS A 468 -7.94 -19.27 20.93
CA LYS A 468 -9.37 -18.98 20.68
C LYS A 468 -10.00 -20.03 19.77
N CYS A 469 -9.35 -20.35 18.65
CA CYS A 469 -9.83 -21.36 17.72
C CYS A 469 -9.88 -22.78 18.32
N LEU A 470 -8.89 -23.16 19.12
CA LEU A 470 -8.90 -24.45 19.82
C LEU A 470 -10.04 -24.53 20.83
N GLN A 471 -10.28 -23.45 21.57
CA GLN A 471 -11.40 -23.36 22.51
C GLN A 471 -12.76 -23.44 21.78
N ASP A 472 -12.99 -22.60 20.76
CA ASP A 472 -14.26 -22.54 20.05
C ASP A 472 -14.58 -23.84 19.30
N SER A 473 -13.56 -24.50 18.73
CA SER A 473 -13.73 -25.79 18.06
C SER A 473 -14.24 -26.89 19.00
N SER A 474 -13.87 -26.82 20.29
CA SER A 474 -14.28 -27.80 21.30
C SER A 474 -15.72 -27.61 21.80
N VAL A 475 -16.30 -26.42 21.59
CA VAL A 475 -17.70 -26.09 21.94
C VAL A 475 -18.66 -26.48 20.82
N LEU A 476 -18.15 -26.70 19.60
CA LEU A 476 -18.92 -27.10 18.41
C LEU A 476 -19.04 -28.62 18.22
N VAL A 477 -18.42 -29.42 19.11
CA VAL A 477 -18.53 -30.90 19.18
C VAL A 477 -19.48 -31.27 20.30
#